data_AF-A0A916HCV7-F1
#
_entry.id   AF-A0A916HCV7-F1
#
_cell.length_a   1.000
_cell.length_b   1.000
_cell.length_c   1.000
_cell.angle_alpha   90.00
_cell.angle_beta   90.00
_cell.angle_gamma   90.00
#
_symmetry.space_group_name_H-M   'P 1'
#
loop_
_entity.id
_entity.type
_entity.pdbx_description
1 polymer ?
#
loop_
_entity_poly.entity_id
_entity_poly.type
_entity_poly.pdbx_seq_one_letter_code
_entity_poly.pdbx_strand_id
1 'polypeptide(L)' 'MFARIKEDIACVFERDPAARSHWEVLTCYPGLHALTMHRLAHWLWLQRLRWLARLTSHVTRLFTGI' A
#
# COMPACT_ATOMS: atom_id res chain seq x y z
N MET A 1 3.87 2.99 -11.65
CA MET A 1 3.30 2.75 -10.31
C MET A 1 1.90 2.16 -10.39
N PHE A 2 0.96 2.77 -11.14
CA PHE A 2 -0.42 2.28 -11.30
C PHE A 2 -0.56 0.87 -11.90
N ALA A 3 0.28 0.48 -12.86
CA ALA A 3 0.25 -0.88 -13.42
C ALA A 3 0.54 -1.97 -12.35
N ARG A 4 1.51 -1.71 -11.46
CA ARG A 4 1.85 -2.62 -10.36
C ARG A 4 0.78 -2.68 -9.28
N ILE A 5 0.07 -1.57 -9.03
CA ILE A 5 -1.06 -1.57 -8.09
C ILE A 5 -2.18 -2.47 -8.64
N LYS A 6 -2.42 -2.45 -9.96
CA LYS A 6 -3.38 -3.38 -10.60
C LYS A 6 -2.96 -4.84 -10.46
N GLU A 7 -1.67 -5.14 -10.65
CA GLU A 7 -1.13 -6.49 -10.40
C GLU A 7 -1.22 -6.90 -8.93
N ASP A 8 -0.89 -6.00 -8.00
CA ASP A 8 -0.99 -6.23 -6.55
C ASP A 8 -2.46 -6.52 -6.15
N ILE A 9 -3.42 -5.77 -6.72
CA ILE A 9 -4.86 -6.02 -6.53
C ILE A 9 -5.26 -7.37 -7.13
N ALA A 10 -4.86 -7.67 -8.37
CA ALA A 10 -5.17 -8.94 -9.02
C ALA A 10 -4.61 -10.14 -8.23
N CYS A 11 -3.41 -10.02 -7.69
CA CYS A 11 -2.79 -11.06 -6.87
C CYS A 11 -3.53 -11.26 -5.53
N VAL A 12 -4.04 -10.19 -4.93
CA VAL A 12 -4.92 -10.28 -3.75
C VAL A 12 -6.23 -10.98 -4.10
N PHE A 13 -6.83 -10.67 -5.26
CA PHE A 13 -8.03 -11.35 -5.74
C PHE A 13 -7.82 -12.84 -6.03
N GLU A 14 -6.67 -13.22 -6.59
CA GLU A 14 -6.34 -14.62 -6.85
C GLU A 14 -6.07 -15.41 -5.57
N ARG A 15 -5.48 -14.77 -4.55
CA ARG A 15 -5.10 -15.42 -3.29
C ARG A 15 -6.21 -15.45 -2.26
N ASP A 16 -7.14 -14.50 -2.30
CA ASP A 16 -8.19 -14.36 -1.30
C ASP A 16 -9.58 -14.47 -1.94
N PRO A 17 -10.27 -15.62 -1.80
CA PRO A 17 -11.62 -15.79 -2.33
C PRO A 17 -12.67 -14.91 -1.62
N ALA A 18 -12.32 -14.27 -0.49
CA ALA A 18 -13.18 -13.30 0.19
C ALA A 18 -13.15 -11.90 -0.45
N ALA A 19 -12.18 -11.62 -1.33
CA ALA A 19 -12.13 -10.40 -2.10
C ALA A 19 -13.25 -10.41 -3.17
N ARG A 20 -14.39 -9.78 -2.86
CA ARG A 20 -15.57 -9.81 -3.75
C ARG A 20 -15.66 -8.61 -4.69
N SER A 21 -15.00 -7.50 -4.37
CA SER A 21 -15.10 -6.26 -5.14
C SER A 21 -13.82 -5.42 -5.07
N HIS A 22 -13.42 -4.83 -6.20
CA HIS A 22 -12.17 -4.06 -6.27
C HIS A 22 -12.18 -2.88 -5.31
N TRP A 23 -13.38 -2.32 -5.10
CA TRP A 23 -13.64 -1.31 -4.09
C TRP A 23 -13.37 -1.80 -2.68
N GLU A 24 -13.83 -2.99 -2.33
CA GLU A 24 -13.67 -3.58 -1.00
C GLU A 24 -12.19 -3.91 -0.72
N VAL A 25 -11.48 -4.43 -1.72
CA VAL A 25 -10.03 -4.65 -1.64
C VAL A 25 -9.30 -3.32 -1.50
N LEU A 26 -9.69 -2.31 -2.26
CA LEU A 26 -9.04 -1.01 -2.20
C LEU A 26 -9.27 -0.30 -0.87
N THR A 27 -10.45 -0.39 -0.26
CA THR A 27 -10.77 0.36 0.97
C THR A 27 -10.51 -0.42 2.25
N CYS A 28 -10.65 -1.75 2.22
CA CYS A 28 -10.66 -2.59 3.42
C CYS A 28 -9.42 -3.47 3.57
N TYR A 29 -8.50 -3.54 2.60
CA TYR A 29 -7.26 -4.32 2.77
C TYR A 29 -6.10 -3.46 3.29
N PRO A 30 -5.76 -3.56 4.58
CA PRO A 30 -4.64 -2.81 5.15
C PRO A 30 -3.30 -3.22 4.53
N GLY A 31 -3.16 -4.47 4.04
CA GLY A 31 -1.94 -4.92 3.35
C GLY A 31 -1.69 -4.18 2.04
N LEU A 32 -2.74 -3.90 1.26
CA LEU A 32 -2.64 -3.13 0.03
C LEU A 32 -2.25 -1.67 0.32
N HIS A 33 -2.86 -1.08 1.36
CA HIS A 33 -2.50 0.25 1.85
C HIS A 33 -1.06 0.33 2.35
N ALA A 34 -0.60 -0.68 3.09
CA ALA A 34 0.78 -0.75 3.58
C ALA A 34 1.77 -0.77 2.42
N LEU A 35 1.51 -1.58 1.40
CA LEU A 35 2.37 -1.71 0.23
C LEU A 35 2.42 -0.41 -0.58
N THR A 36 1.27 0.22 -0.82
CA THR A 36 1.19 1.49 -1.56
C THR A 36 1.87 2.64 -0.82
N MET A 37 1.66 2.77 0.49
CA MET A 37 2.30 3.79 1.31
C MET A 37 3.80 3.55 1.50
N HIS A 38 4.23 2.29 1.60
CA HIS A 38 5.66 1.95 1.61
C HIS A 38 6.35 2.38 0.31
N ARG A 39 5.72 2.15 -0.85
CA ARG A 39 6.25 2.63 -2.14
C ARG A 39 6.32 4.16 -2.20
N LEU A 40 5.34 4.87 -1.64
CA LEU A 40 5.36 6.33 -1.53
C LEU A 40 6.51 6.80 -0.62
N ALA A 41 6.68 6.17 0.54
CA ALA A 41 7.78 6.45 1.46
C ALA A 41 9.15 6.21 0.80
N HIS A 42 9.29 5.13 0.03
CA HIS A 42 10.50 4.84 -0.74
C HIS A 42 10.75 5.89 -1.84
N TRP A 43 9.71 6.35 -2.53
CA TRP A 43 9.85 7.41 -3.51
C TRP A 43 10.30 8.72 -2.85
N LEU A 44 9.71 9.12 -1.72
CA LEU A 44 10.14 10.27 -0.92
C LEU A 44 11.59 10.15 -0.46
N TRP A 45 12.00 8.94 -0.08
CA TRP A 45 13.37 8.63 0.31
C TRP A 45 14.36 8.88 -0.83
N LEU A 46 14.03 8.42 -2.04
CA LEU A 46 14.83 8.65 -3.25
C LEU A 46 14.91 10.14 -3.62
N GLN A 47 13.85 10.91 -3.38
CA GLN A 47 13.83 12.37 -3.56
C GLN A 47 14.59 13.14 -2.46
N ARG A 48 15.35 12.44 -1.61
CA ARG A 48 16.10 12.98 -0.45
C ARG A 48 15.22 13.60 0.65
N LEU A 49 13.89 13.44 0.58
CA LEU A 49 12.93 13.87 1.59
C LEU A 49 12.83 12.83 2.73
N ARG A 50 13.96 12.56 3.40
CA ARG A 50 14.10 11.44 4.36
C ARG A 50 13.20 11.58 5.58
N TRP A 51 12.95 12.81 6.04
CA TRP A 51 12.07 13.07 7.17
C TRP A 51 10.62 12.73 6.82
N LEU A 52 10.14 13.20 5.66
CA LEU A 52 8.80 12.86 5.17
C LEU A 52 8.67 11.36 4.95
N ALA A 53 9.65 10.72 4.29
CA ALA A 53 9.65 9.26 4.12
C ALA A 53 9.50 8.50 5.45
N ARG A 54 10.18 8.92 6.51
CA ARG A 54 10.01 8.34 7.86
C ARG A 54 8.63 8.60 8.43
N LEU A 55 8.12 9.82 8.31
CA LEU A 55 6.77 10.17 8.77
C LEU A 55 5.73 9.28 8.07
N THR A 56 5.82 9.11 6.75
CA THR A 56 4.89 8.27 5.99
C THR A 56 4.97 6.82 6.44
N SER A 57 6.16 6.27 6.70
CA SER A 57 6.30 4.91 7.22
C SER A 57 5.67 4.76 8.62
N HIS A 58 5.84 5.74 9.50
CA HIS A 58 5.21 5.71 10.82
C HIS A 58 3.68 5.84 10.77
N VAL A 59 3.17 6.71 9.89
CA VAL A 59 1.74 6.85 9.63
C VAL A 59 1.16 5.55 9.09
N THR A 60 1.85 4.92 8.12
CA THR A 60 1.44 3.63 7.56
C THR A 60 1.30 2.60 8.67
N ARG A 61 2.33 2.47 9.52
CA ARG A 61 2.33 1.54 10.65
C ARG A 61 1.21 1.82 11.66
N LEU A 62 0.83 3.08 11.87
CA LEU A 62 -0.29 3.44 12.73
C LEU A 62 -1.63 2.97 12.15
N PHE A 63 -1.82 3.11 10.84
CA PHE A 63 -3.08 2.77 10.17
C PHE A 63 -3.22 1.27 9.84
N THR A 64 -2.13 0.60 9.49
CA THR A 64 -2.16 -0.80 9.04
C THR A 64 -1.59 -1.78 10.06
N GLY A 65 -0.87 -1.30 11.08
CA GLY A 65 -0.13 -2.13 12.03
C GLY A 65 1.18 -2.71 11.48
N ILE A 66 1.51 -2.43 10.22
CA ILE A 66 2.64 -2.99 9.45
C ILE A 66 3.76 -1.96 9.32
#